data_AF-A0A763FUM6-F1
#
_entry.id   AF-A0A763FUM6-F1
#
_cell.length_a   1.000
_cell.length_b   1.000
_cell.length_c   1.000
_cell.angle_alpha   90.00
_cell.angle_beta   90.00
_cell.angle_gamma   90.00
#
_symmetry.space_group_name_H-M   'P 1'
#
loop_
_entity.id
_entity.type
_entity.pdbx_description
1 polymer ?
#
loop_
_entity_poly.entity_id
_entity_poly.type
_entity_poly.pdbx_seq_one_letter_code
_entity_poly.pdbx_strand_id
1 'polypeptide(L)' 'MTTLHSVLTDELVDMKFITEYSKLTDKWFYQLIKDGEFPKPIKLGRSSRWLRSEVETWFQKRIDESRQ' A
#
# COMPACT_ATOMS: atom_id res chain seq x y z
N MET A 1 -17.83 -3.48 -3.89
CA MET A 1 -18.30 -4.23 -2.70
C MET A 1 -17.31 -3.93 -1.59
N THR A 2 -17.74 -3.24 -0.53
CA THR A 2 -16.83 -2.83 0.56
C THR A 2 -16.66 -4.01 1.49
N THR A 3 -15.58 -4.77 1.33
CA THR A 3 -15.20 -5.82 2.27
C THR A 3 -15.03 -5.19 3.66
N LEU A 4 -15.71 -5.73 4.66
CA LEU A 4 -15.48 -5.35 6.06
C LEU A 4 -14.08 -5.83 6.45
N HIS A 5 -13.07 -4.99 6.21
CA HIS A 5 -11.71 -5.26 6.64
C HIS A 5 -11.64 -5.03 8.15
N SER A 6 -11.78 -6.12 8.92
CA SER A 6 -11.50 -6.09 10.34
C SER A 6 -9.98 -5.96 10.54
N VAL A 7 -9.55 -5.02 11.39
CA VAL A 7 -8.15 -4.86 11.79
C VAL A 7 -7.56 -6.17 12.35
N LEU A 8 -8.43 -7.05 12.88
CA LEU A 8 -8.02 -8.35 13.42
C LEU A 8 -7.71 -9.40 12.35
N THR A 9 -8.14 -9.19 11.11
CA THR A 9 -7.98 -10.15 10.00
C THR A 9 -7.07 -9.62 8.89
N ASP A 10 -6.76 -8.33 8.90
CA ASP A 10 -5.92 -7.71 7.88
C ASP A 10 -4.45 -7.76 8.29
N GLU A 11 -3.59 -8.03 7.31
CA GLU A 11 -2.15 -8.18 7.53
C GLU A 11 -1.45 -6.83 7.40
N LEU A 12 -0.42 -6.60 8.21
CA LEU A 12 0.45 -5.44 8.09
C LEU A 12 1.66 -5.76 7.22
N VAL A 13 1.76 -5.09 6.07
CA VAL A 13 2.88 -5.22 5.13
C VAL A 13 3.88 -4.07 5.31
N ASP A 14 5.14 -4.30 4.91
CA ASP A 14 6.18 -3.26 4.87
C ASP A 14 6.59 -2.90 3.44
N MET A 15 7.49 -1.91 3.34
CA MET A 15 8.06 -1.47 2.07
C MET A 15 8.78 -2.61 1.31
N LYS A 16 9.38 -3.57 2.03
CA LYS A 16 10.05 -4.70 1.38
C LYS A 16 9.03 -5.59 0.68
N PHE A 17 7.93 -5.92 1.35
CA PHE A 17 6.82 -6.65 0.72
C PHE A 17 6.29 -5.91 -0.52
N ILE A 18 6.04 -4.59 -0.40
CA ILE A 18 5.47 -3.78 -1.49
C ILE A 18 6.39 -3.80 -2.73
N THR A 19 7.68 -3.57 -2.53
CA THR A 19 8.68 -3.56 -3.62
C THR A 19 8.93 -4.94 -4.22
N GLU A 20 8.93 -5.99 -3.40
CA GLU A 20 9.05 -7.37 -3.85
C GLU A 20 7.84 -7.81 -4.70
N TYR A 21 6.64 -7.40 -4.29
CA TYR A 21 5.40 -7.66 -5.02
C TYR A 21 5.35 -6.89 -6.34
N SER A 22 5.59 -5.58 -6.31
CA SER A 22 5.38 -4.71 -7.48
C SER A 22 6.56 -4.69 -8.46
N LYS A 23 7.73 -5.20 -8.05
CA LYS A 23 9.01 -5.07 -8.78
C LYS A 23 9.43 -3.61 -9.06
N LEU A 24 8.99 -2.68 -8.22
CA LEU A 24 9.36 -1.27 -8.27
C LEU A 24 10.26 -0.90 -7.08
N THR A 25 10.94 0.23 -7.18
CA THR A 25 11.88 0.67 -6.13
C THR A 25 11.16 1.35 -4.98
N ASP A 26 11.73 1.23 -3.78
CA ASP A 26 11.27 1.92 -2.58
C ASP A 26 11.28 3.45 -2.76
N LYS A 27 12.30 3.99 -3.44
CA LYS A 27 12.42 5.41 -3.77
C LYS A 27 11.19 5.93 -4.53
N TRP A 28 10.66 5.13 -5.46
CA TRP A 28 9.46 5.50 -6.21
C TRP A 28 8.23 5.57 -5.29
N PHE A 29 8.03 4.58 -4.42
CA PHE A 29 6.94 4.62 -3.44
C PHE A 29 7.08 5.77 -2.43
N TYR A 30 8.29 6.07 -1.97
CA TYR A 30 8.51 7.23 -1.09
C TYR A 30 8.16 8.55 -1.78
N GLN A 31 8.42 8.67 -3.09
CA GLN A 31 8.00 9.82 -3.87
C GLN A 31 6.46 9.91 -3.93
N LEU A 32 5.77 8.81 -4.23
CA LEU A 32 4.29 8.79 -4.21
C LEU A 32 3.69 9.11 -2.84
N ILE A 33 4.31 8.64 -1.74
CA ILE A 33 3.89 8.99 -0.38
C ILE A 33 4.03 10.50 -0.14
N LYS A 34 5.12 11.11 -0.62
CA LYS A 34 5.36 12.55 -0.53
C LYS A 34 4.33 13.34 -1.35
N ASP A 35 3.99 12.85 -2.53
CA ASP A 35 3.02 13.48 -3.44
C ASP A 35 1.56 13.21 -3.01
N GLY A 36 1.35 12.38 -1.98
CA GLY A 36 0.02 12.01 -1.49
C GLY A 36 -0.73 11.02 -2.39
N GLU A 37 -0.02 10.40 -3.34
CA GLU A 37 -0.58 9.47 -4.32
C GLU A 37 -0.59 8.02 -3.81
N PHE A 38 0.26 7.67 -2.84
CA PHE A 38 0.28 6.35 -2.19
C PHE A 38 -0.13 6.46 -0.71
N PRO A 39 -0.78 5.43 -0.13
CA PRO A 39 -1.19 5.46 1.27
C PRO A 39 -0.06 5.79 2.25
N LYS A 40 -0.37 6.55 3.29
CA LYS A 40 0.62 6.93 4.31
C LYS A 40 0.86 5.75 5.26
N PRO A 41 2.11 5.48 5.67
CA PRO A 41 2.39 4.40 6.61
C PRO A 41 1.81 4.65 8.00
N ILE A 42 1.34 3.58 8.61
CA ILE A 42 1.12 3.45 10.05
C ILE A 42 2.48 3.33 10.73
N LYS A 43 2.77 4.20 11.70
CA LYS A 43 4.03 4.19 12.46
C LYS A 43 3.91 3.30 13.70
N LEU A 44 4.69 2.23 13.74
CA LEU A 44 4.86 1.34 14.89
C LEU A 44 6.31 1.45 15.38
N GLY A 45 6.59 2.54 16.10
CA GLY A 45 7.95 2.94 16.47
C GLY A 45 8.78 3.32 15.23
N ARG A 46 9.89 2.62 15.01
CA ARG A 46 10.74 2.81 13.81
C ARG A 46 10.17 2.13 12.56
N SER A 47 9.24 1.20 12.73
CA SER A 47 8.65 0.45 11.63
C SER A 47 7.51 1.24 10.99
N SER A 48 7.51 1.26 9.67
CA SER A 48 6.41 1.79 8.85
C SER A 48 5.67 0.61 8.25
N ARG A 49 4.36 0.54 8.48
CA ARG A 49 3.49 -0.55 8.02
C ARG A 49 2.28 0.00 7.28
N TRP A 50 1.66 -0.84 6.47
CA TRP A 50 0.40 -0.56 5.80
C TRP A 50 -0.55 -1.73 5.97
N LEU A 51 -1.85 -1.47 5.96
CA LEU A 51 -2.81 -2.54 5.81
C LEU A 51 -2.66 -3.13 4.40
N ARG A 52 -2.59 -4.45 4.29
CA ARG A 52 -2.46 -5.14 3.01
C ARG A 52 -3.63 -4.78 2.09
N SER A 53 -4.85 -4.75 2.63
CA SER A 53 -6.04 -4.36 1.87
C SER A 53 -5.97 -2.95 1.29
N GLU A 54 -5.36 -2.00 2.01
CA GLU A 54 -5.20 -0.61 1.56
C GLU A 54 -4.23 -0.54 0.38
N VAL A 55 -3.12 -1.28 0.46
CA VAL A 55 -2.15 -1.41 -0.64
C VAL A 55 -2.78 -2.10 -1.85
N GLU A 56 -3.52 -3.19 -1.65
CA GLU A 56 -4.23 -3.91 -2.72
C GLU A 56 -5.27 -3.01 -3.41
N THR A 57 -6.06 -2.25 -2.63
CA THR A 57 -7.04 -1.29 -3.14
C THR A 57 -6.35 -0.22 -4.00
N TRP A 58 -5.19 0.27 -3.55
CA TRP A 58 -4.41 1.23 -4.33
C TRP A 58 -3.94 0.64 -5.67
N PHE A 59 -3.41 -0.58 -5.68
CA PHE A 59 -3.02 -1.26 -6.93
C PHE A 59 -4.21 -1.49 -7.85
N GLN A 60 -5.34 -1.92 -7.32
CA GLN A 60 -6.56 -2.14 -8.12
C GLN A 60 -7.00 -0.85 -8.81
N LYS A 61 -6.98 0.28 -8.09
CA LYS A 61 -7.28 1.60 -8.68
C LYS A 61 -6.36 1.91 -9.87
N ARG A 62 -5.05 1.64 -9.77
CA ARG A 62 -4.10 1.86 -10.86
C ARG A 62 -4.35 0.94 -12.06
N ILE A 63 -4.78 -0.29 -11.82
CA ILE A 63 -5.19 -1.23 -12.88
C ILE A 63 -6.42 -0.69 -13.59
N ASP A 64 -7.44 -0.28 -12.83
CA ASP A 64 -8.69 0.24 -13.36
C ASP A 64 -8.43 1.51 -14.20
N GLU A 65 -7.66 2.48 -13.68
CA GLU A 65 -7.24 3.69 -14.41
C GLU A 65 -6.49 3.37 -15.72
N SER A 66 -5.71 2.28 -15.76
CA SER A 66 -4.99 1.84 -16.96
C SER A 66 -5.87 1.08 -17.97
N ARG A 67 -7.11 0.73 -17.61
CA ARG A 67 -8.06 -0.04 -18.43
C ARG A 67 -9.31 0.76 -18.79
N GLN A 68 -9.44 1.99 -18.28
CA GLN A 68 -10.32 3.02 -18.81
C GLN A 68 -9.80 3.51 -20.17
#